data_AF-A0AAE2A4M4-F1
#
_entry.id   AF-A0AAE2A4M4-F1
#
_cell.length_a   1.000
_cell.length_b   1.000
_cell.length_c   1.000
_cell.angle_alpha   90.00
_cell.angle_beta   90.00
_cell.angle_gamma   90.00
#
_symmetry.space_group_name_H-M   'P 1'
#
loop_
_entity.id
_entity.type
_entity.pdbx_description
1 polymer ?
#
loop_
_entity_poly.entity_id
_entity_poly.type
_entity_poly.pdbx_seq_one_letter_code
_entity_poly.pdbx_strand_id
1 'polypeptide(L)'
;MLRLIVPTAAILLASSFSAQAASLSEQNLNRELRNVAAQSSVGTPRAINEDILDQGYTVEGTTLVNHLSVQKSHADKMRADPKAVYFQLGASVCNNPSYRKLMAKGAIMRYDFTEVKTNKAIGSASYQESDCPKAAPAKKK
;
A
#
# COMPACT_ATOMS: atom_id res chain seq x y z
N MET A 1 -60.12 -13.91 22.22
CA MET A 1 -58.66 -14.09 22.07
C MET A 1 -58.37 -14.44 20.61
N LEU A 2 -57.93 -13.47 19.81
CA LEU A 2 -57.67 -13.65 18.38
C LEU A 2 -56.16 -13.58 18.17
N ARG A 3 -55.52 -14.71 17.87
CA ARG A 3 -54.08 -14.79 17.64
C ARG A 3 -53.77 -14.34 16.21
N LEU A 4 -53.13 -13.19 16.07
CA LEU A 4 -52.53 -12.70 14.83
C LEU A 4 -51.32 -13.59 14.49
N ILE A 5 -51.47 -14.38 13.42
CA ILE A 5 -50.35 -15.04 12.74
C ILE A 5 -49.82 -14.03 11.73
N VAL A 6 -48.71 -13.37 12.05
CA VAL A 6 -47.96 -12.52 11.12
C VAL A 6 -46.91 -13.40 10.44
N PRO A 7 -46.90 -13.55 9.10
CA PRO A 7 -45.88 -14.30 8.40
C PRO A 7 -44.64 -13.41 8.24
N THR A 8 -43.68 -13.51 9.15
CA THR A 8 -42.32 -12.97 8.98
C THR A 8 -41.51 -13.89 8.08
N ALA A 9 -41.76 -13.84 6.78
CA ALA A 9 -40.99 -14.60 5.79
C ALA A 9 -40.84 -13.81 4.48
N ALA A 10 -40.20 -12.64 4.56
CA ALA A 10 -39.58 -12.00 3.41
C ALA A 10 -38.64 -10.90 3.92
N ILE A 11 -37.35 -11.01 3.58
CA ILE A 11 -36.29 -9.98 3.46
C ILE A 11 -34.96 -10.71 3.79
N LEU A 12 -34.52 -11.57 2.88
CA LEU A 12 -33.16 -12.11 2.82
C LEU A 12 -32.74 -12.19 1.35
N LEU A 13 -32.83 -11.08 0.61
CA LEU A 13 -32.39 -10.95 -0.78
C LEU A 13 -31.87 -9.52 -1.02
N ALA A 14 -30.87 -9.12 -0.24
CA ALA A 14 -30.09 -7.92 -0.52
C ALA A 14 -28.66 -8.02 0.03
N SER A 15 -28.07 -9.21 0.08
CA SER A 15 -26.61 -9.31 0.10
C SER A 15 -26.13 -9.14 -1.34
N SER A 16 -26.29 -7.92 -1.85
CA SER A 16 -25.68 -7.47 -3.09
C SER A 16 -24.18 -7.67 -2.93
N PHE A 17 -23.66 -8.74 -3.51
CA PHE A 17 -22.23 -8.90 -3.75
C PHE A 17 -21.82 -7.74 -4.63
N SER A 18 -21.39 -6.63 -4.02
CA SER A 18 -20.73 -5.52 -4.69
C SER A 18 -19.34 -6.00 -5.10
N ALA A 19 -19.30 -6.93 -6.06
CA ALA A 19 -18.14 -7.12 -6.90
C ALA A 19 -17.97 -5.80 -7.67
N GLN A 20 -17.16 -4.89 -7.12
CA GLN A 20 -16.76 -3.67 -7.79
C GLN A 20 -15.99 -4.12 -9.02
N ALA A 21 -16.65 -4.01 -10.18
CA ALA A 21 -16.00 -4.29 -11.45
C ALA A 21 -14.90 -3.26 -11.64
N ALA A 22 -13.65 -3.67 -11.44
CA ALA A 22 -12.50 -2.84 -11.72
C ALA A 22 -12.56 -2.39 -13.18
N SER A 23 -12.44 -1.09 -13.41
CA SER A 23 -12.41 -0.48 -14.73
C SER A 23 -11.22 -1.01 -15.54
N LEU A 24 -11.29 -0.92 -16.88
CA LEU A 24 -10.17 -1.31 -17.75
C LEU A 24 -8.86 -0.57 -17.39
N SER A 25 -8.97 0.69 -16.96
CA SER A 25 -7.82 1.48 -16.52
C SER A 25 -7.17 0.90 -15.26
N GLU A 26 -7.97 0.54 -14.25
CA GLU A 26 -7.49 -0.09 -13.01
C GLU A 26 -6.90 -1.48 -13.28
N GLN A 27 -7.49 -2.26 -14.17
CA GLN A 27 -6.94 -3.57 -14.55
C GLN A 27 -5.58 -3.45 -15.25
N ASN A 28 -5.44 -2.47 -16.14
CA ASN A 28 -4.17 -2.18 -16.81
C ASN A 28 -3.12 -1.70 -15.81
N LEU A 29 -3.49 -0.81 -14.90
CA LEU A 29 -2.60 -0.35 -13.84
C LEU A 29 -2.17 -1.50 -12.93
N ASN A 30 -3.11 -2.35 -12.48
CA ASN A 30 -2.80 -3.52 -11.68
C ASN A 30 -1.77 -4.44 -12.37
N ARG A 31 -1.91 -4.67 -13.69
CA ARG A 31 -0.94 -5.46 -14.46
C ARG A 31 0.44 -4.79 -14.50
N GLU A 32 0.49 -3.48 -14.73
CA GLU A 32 1.73 -2.71 -14.69
C GLU A 32 2.41 -2.81 -13.33
N LEU A 33 1.66 -2.64 -12.24
CA LEU A 33 2.18 -2.78 -10.89
C LEU A 33 2.68 -4.20 -10.60
N ARG A 34 2.03 -5.24 -11.11
CA ARG A 34 2.50 -6.63 -10.94
C ARG A 34 3.86 -6.85 -11.61
N ASN A 35 4.07 -6.25 -12.78
CA ASN A 35 5.37 -6.30 -13.46
C ASN A 35 6.44 -5.57 -12.65
N VAL A 36 6.11 -4.37 -12.14
CA VAL A 36 7.01 -3.59 -11.28
C VAL A 36 7.35 -4.36 -10.01
N ALA A 37 6.36 -4.99 -9.36
CA ALA A 37 6.56 -5.79 -8.17
C ALA A 37 7.49 -6.99 -8.43
N ALA A 38 7.25 -7.74 -9.51
CA ALA A 38 8.09 -8.87 -9.90
C ALA A 38 9.55 -8.43 -10.14
N GLN A 39 9.76 -7.34 -10.88
CA GLN A 39 11.10 -6.83 -11.16
C GLN A 39 11.80 -6.27 -9.91
N SER A 40 11.08 -5.54 -9.06
CA SER A 40 11.64 -4.91 -7.85
C SER A 40 11.97 -5.92 -6.74
N SER A 41 11.34 -7.09 -6.80
CA SER A 41 11.57 -8.21 -5.87
C SER A 41 12.71 -9.13 -6.30
N VAL A 42 13.33 -8.93 -7.46
CA VAL A 42 14.49 -9.73 -7.85
C VAL A 42 15.61 -9.50 -6.83
N GLY A 43 16.10 -10.60 -6.26
CA GLY A 43 17.16 -10.57 -5.25
C GLY A 43 16.69 -10.19 -3.83
N THR A 44 15.39 -10.14 -3.54
CA THR A 44 14.90 -10.08 -2.15
C THR A 44 14.79 -11.48 -1.53
N PRO A 45 15.02 -11.64 -0.21
CA PRO A 45 15.30 -10.57 0.75
C PRO A 45 16.71 -9.99 0.63
N ARG A 46 16.83 -8.67 0.82
CA ARG A 46 18.12 -7.95 0.83
C ARG A 46 18.17 -6.92 1.95
N ALA A 47 19.33 -6.68 2.52
CA ALA A 47 19.50 -5.62 3.51
C ALA A 47 19.42 -4.24 2.84
N ILE A 48 18.57 -3.36 3.37
CA ILE A 48 18.62 -1.91 3.09
C ILE A 48 19.70 -1.29 3.98
N ASN A 49 19.72 -1.71 5.25
CA ASN A 49 20.73 -1.38 6.25
C ASN A 49 20.75 -2.48 7.33
N GLU A 50 21.55 -2.30 8.39
CA GLU A 50 21.68 -3.25 9.50
C GLU A 50 20.37 -3.57 10.25
N ASP A 51 19.38 -2.66 10.19
CA ASP A 51 18.13 -2.75 10.93
C ASP A 51 16.93 -3.16 10.06
N ILE A 52 17.04 -3.09 8.73
CA ILE A 52 15.89 -3.22 7.80
C ILE A 52 16.26 -4.12 6.62
N LEU A 53 15.46 -5.17 6.40
CA LEU A 53 15.50 -5.97 5.19
C LEU A 53 14.30 -5.65 4.30
N ASP A 54 14.57 -5.46 3.02
CA ASP A 54 13.57 -5.46 1.96
C ASP A 54 13.17 -6.90 1.65
N GLN A 55 11.89 -7.23 1.83
CA GLN A 55 11.31 -8.55 1.60
C GLN A 55 10.65 -8.66 0.21
N GLY A 56 10.73 -7.61 -0.59
CA GLY A 56 10.14 -7.57 -1.92
C GLY A 56 8.77 -6.89 -1.95
N TYR A 57 8.08 -7.09 -3.07
CA TYR A 57 6.90 -6.34 -3.43
C TYR A 57 5.74 -7.26 -3.80
N THR A 58 4.53 -6.84 -3.47
CA THR A 58 3.27 -7.45 -3.90
C THR A 58 2.31 -6.37 -4.41
N VAL A 59 1.17 -6.79 -4.97
CA VAL A 59 0.16 -5.85 -5.50
C VAL A 59 -1.23 -6.19 -4.97
N GLU A 60 -1.91 -5.17 -4.45
CA GLU A 60 -3.29 -5.22 -3.99
C GLU A 60 -4.12 -4.18 -4.76
N GLY A 61 -4.87 -4.60 -5.77
CA GLY A 61 -5.60 -3.67 -6.65
C GLY A 61 -4.65 -2.70 -7.35
N THR A 62 -4.79 -1.40 -7.09
CA THR A 62 -3.88 -0.35 -7.58
C THR A 62 -2.78 0.03 -6.59
N THR A 63 -2.59 -0.78 -5.54
CA THR A 63 -1.57 -0.57 -4.51
C THR A 63 -0.35 -1.44 -4.76
N LEU A 64 0.83 -0.83 -4.89
CA LEU A 64 2.11 -1.52 -4.88
C LEU A 64 2.63 -1.54 -3.44
N VAL A 65 2.75 -2.73 -2.87
CA VAL A 65 3.11 -2.93 -1.45
C VAL A 65 4.56 -3.40 -1.37
N ASN A 66 5.45 -2.62 -0.75
CA ASN A 66 6.78 -3.05 -0.37
C ASN A 66 6.76 -3.60 1.06
N HIS A 67 7.19 -4.84 1.24
CA HIS A 67 7.27 -5.51 2.53
C HIS A 67 8.65 -5.32 3.13
N LEU A 68 8.72 -4.83 4.35
CA LEU A 68 9.98 -4.62 5.06
C LEU A 68 9.93 -5.31 6.42
N SER A 69 11.01 -6.03 6.74
CA SER A 69 11.21 -6.60 8.06
C SER A 69 12.23 -5.76 8.82
N VAL A 70 11.90 -5.38 10.05
CA VAL A 70 12.67 -4.44 10.86
C VAL A 70 13.11 -5.10 12.16
N GLN A 71 14.37 -4.89 12.53
CA GLN A 71 14.94 -5.37 13.80
C GLN A 71 14.19 -4.73 14.98
N LYS A 72 14.02 -5.50 16.06
CA LYS A 72 13.18 -5.11 17.21
C LYS A 72 13.54 -3.73 17.80
N SER A 73 14.83 -3.45 17.98
CA SER A 73 15.32 -2.17 18.51
C SER A 73 14.93 -0.97 17.64
N HIS A 74 14.84 -1.16 16.32
CA HIS A 74 14.44 -0.12 15.37
C HIS A 74 12.91 -0.05 15.25
N ALA A 75 12.22 -1.18 15.32
CA ALA A 75 10.76 -1.24 15.33
C ALA A 75 10.14 -0.41 16.47
N ASP A 76 10.73 -0.45 17.66
CA ASP A 76 10.25 0.33 18.81
C ASP A 76 10.38 1.85 18.58
N LYS A 77 11.42 2.30 17.85
CA LYS A 77 11.57 3.70 17.43
C LYS A 77 10.50 4.10 16.40
N MET A 78 10.25 3.24 15.43
CA MET A 78 9.21 3.49 14.41
C MET A 78 7.82 3.61 15.03
N ARG A 79 7.52 2.82 16.07
CA ARG A 79 6.26 2.91 16.81
C ARG A 79 6.14 4.16 17.65
N ALA A 80 7.26 4.65 18.19
CA ALA A 80 7.29 5.85 19.01
C ALA A 80 6.98 7.12 18.19
N ASP A 81 7.43 7.17 16.93
CA ASP A 81 7.15 8.29 16.03
C ASP A 81 6.84 7.83 14.59
N PRO A 82 5.61 7.31 14.34
CA PRO A 82 5.21 6.88 13.01
C PRO A 82 5.10 8.04 12.00
N LYS A 83 4.95 9.28 12.49
CA LYS A 83 4.86 10.47 11.64
C LYS A 83 6.22 10.83 11.05
N ALA A 84 7.30 10.72 11.84
CA ALA A 84 8.66 10.88 11.32
C ALA A 84 8.98 9.83 10.24
N VAL A 85 8.60 8.56 10.46
CA VAL A 85 8.73 7.49 9.45
C VAL A 85 8.02 7.87 8.16
N TYR A 86 6.77 8.35 8.26
CA TYR A 86 5.98 8.77 7.10
C TYR A 86 6.68 9.87 6.29
N PHE A 87 7.23 10.91 6.94
CA PHE A 87 7.89 11.99 6.20
C PHE A 87 9.22 11.56 5.58
N GLN A 88 10.00 10.75 6.28
CA GLN A 88 11.28 10.26 5.78
C GLN A 88 11.10 9.40 4.51
N LEU A 89 10.12 8.50 4.51
CA LEU A 89 9.78 7.69 3.34
C LEU A 89 9.14 8.54 2.23
N GLY A 90 8.28 9.49 2.59
CA GLY A 90 7.63 10.39 1.63
C GLY A 90 8.63 11.15 0.77
N ALA A 91 9.75 11.60 1.33
CA ALA A 91 10.81 12.22 0.56
C ALA A 91 11.43 11.27 -0.49
N SER A 92 11.62 9.99 -0.17
CA SER A 92 12.16 9.01 -1.11
C SER A 92 11.14 8.65 -2.19
N VAL A 93 9.88 8.43 -1.80
CA VAL A 93 8.79 8.10 -2.72
C VAL A 93 8.52 9.24 -3.70
N CYS A 94 8.40 10.47 -3.19
CA CYS A 94 8.05 11.62 -4.02
C CYS A 94 9.18 12.09 -4.93
N ASN A 95 10.44 11.75 -4.63
CA ASN A 95 11.57 12.04 -5.51
C ASN A 95 11.87 10.89 -6.49
N ASN A 96 11.19 9.75 -6.42
CA ASN A 96 11.36 8.64 -7.35
C ASN A 96 10.51 8.86 -8.63
N PRO A 97 11.12 9.13 -9.81
CA PRO A 97 10.36 9.45 -11.01
C PRO A 97 9.47 8.30 -11.49
N SER A 98 9.87 7.05 -11.25
CA SER A 98 9.08 5.87 -11.62
C SER A 98 7.84 5.75 -10.75
N TYR A 99 7.97 5.95 -9.44
CA TYR A 99 6.81 5.96 -8.54
C TYR A 99 5.88 7.14 -8.82
N ARG A 100 6.42 8.32 -9.13
CA ARG A 100 5.61 9.47 -9.56
C ARG A 100 4.78 9.16 -10.80
N LYS A 101 5.34 8.47 -11.79
CA LYS A 101 4.59 8.02 -12.98
C LYS A 101 3.47 7.04 -12.66
N LEU A 102 3.69 6.11 -11.73
CA LEU A 102 2.66 5.16 -11.29
C LEU A 102 1.55 5.88 -10.51
N MET A 103 1.91 6.75 -9.57
CA MET A 103 0.95 7.52 -8.77
C MET A 103 0.11 8.48 -9.62
N ALA A 104 0.69 9.08 -10.65
CA ALA A 104 -0.06 9.89 -11.63
C ALA A 104 -1.13 9.10 -12.40
N LYS A 105 -1.00 7.76 -12.48
CA LYS A 105 -2.01 6.85 -13.05
C LYS A 105 -3.05 6.37 -12.01
N GLY A 106 -2.93 6.79 -10.75
CA GLY A 106 -3.81 6.38 -9.65
C GLY A 106 -3.25 5.25 -8.78
N ALA A 107 -1.96 4.93 -8.87
CA ALA A 107 -1.35 3.94 -7.98
C ALA A 107 -1.13 4.49 -6.56
N ILE A 108 -1.16 3.58 -5.58
CA ILE A 108 -0.78 3.87 -4.20
C ILE A 108 0.50 3.10 -3.89
N MET A 109 1.54 3.78 -3.41
CA MET A 109 2.77 3.15 -2.93
C MET A 109 2.62 2.89 -1.43
N ARG A 110 2.56 1.63 -1.01
CA ARG A 110 2.42 1.24 0.40
C ARG A 110 3.68 0.54 0.90
N TYR A 111 4.10 0.88 2.12
CA TYR A 111 5.18 0.22 2.84
C TYR A 111 4.59 -0.47 4.06
N ASP A 112 4.74 -1.79 4.14
CA ASP A 112 4.27 -2.59 5.27
C ASP A 112 5.48 -3.05 6.09
N PHE A 113 5.50 -2.69 7.37
CA PHE A 113 6.61 -2.96 8.28
C PHE A 113 6.24 -4.07 9.27
N THR A 114 7.07 -5.09 9.36
CA THR A 114 6.92 -6.21 10.30
C THR A 114 8.20 -6.43 11.10
N GLU A 115 8.10 -6.93 12.33
CA GLU A 115 9.28 -7.31 13.11
C GLU A 115 9.93 -8.58 12.55
N VAL A 116 11.26 -8.59 12.46
CA VAL A 116 12.03 -9.79 12.08
C VAL A 116 11.72 -10.94 13.05
N LYS A 117 11.66 -12.17 12.54
CA LYS A 117 11.34 -13.45 13.23
C LYS A 117 9.90 -13.61 13.71
N THR A 118 9.25 -12.54 14.19
CA THR A 118 7.90 -12.64 14.77
C THR A 118 6.79 -12.29 13.78
N ASN A 119 7.13 -11.61 12.68
CA ASN A 119 6.18 -11.05 11.71
C ASN A 119 5.10 -10.16 12.33
N LYS A 120 5.34 -9.64 13.55
CA LYS A 120 4.43 -8.74 14.22
C LYS A 120 4.37 -7.42 13.45
N ALA A 121 3.18 -6.95 13.13
CA ALA A 121 3.00 -5.66 12.47
C ALA A 121 3.61 -4.52 13.32
N ILE A 122 4.35 -3.64 12.66
CA ILE A 122 4.88 -2.40 13.22
C ILE A 122 3.97 -1.25 12.82
N GLY A 123 3.60 -1.20 11.54
CA GLY A 123 2.73 -0.20 10.95
C GLY A 123 2.84 -0.22 9.43
N SER A 124 2.14 0.72 8.78
CA SER A 124 2.25 0.93 7.35
C SER A 124 2.20 2.42 7.00
N ALA A 125 2.76 2.76 5.84
CA ALA A 125 2.71 4.11 5.28
C ALA A 125 2.31 4.03 3.81
N SER A 126 1.33 4.84 3.40
CA SER A 126 0.83 4.87 2.02
C SER A 126 0.99 6.25 1.41
N TYR A 127 1.38 6.30 0.14
CA TYR A 127 1.58 7.52 -0.63
C TYR A 127 0.84 7.43 -1.96
N GLN A 128 0.13 8.50 -2.27
CA GLN A 128 -0.53 8.72 -3.54
C GLN A 128 -0.10 10.07 -4.12
N GLU A 129 -0.55 10.38 -5.33
CA GLU A 129 -0.11 11.56 -6.09
C GLU A 129 -0.23 12.87 -5.30
N SER A 130 -1.30 13.02 -4.51
CA SER A 130 -1.59 14.22 -3.71
C SER A 130 -0.74 14.38 -2.45
N ASP A 131 -0.06 13.32 -2.01
CA ASP A 131 0.87 13.41 -0.87
C ASP A 131 2.21 14.03 -1.27
N CYS A 132 2.51 14.05 -2.56
CA CYS A 132 3.75 14.61 -3.08
C CYS A 132 3.63 16.08 -3.45
N PRO A 133 4.69 16.88 -3.24
CA PRO A 133 4.72 18.25 -3.73
C PRO A 133 4.51 18.31 -5.24
N LYS A 134 3.75 19.30 -5.71
CA LYS A 134 3.65 19.58 -7.14
C LYS A 134 5.04 19.82 -7.70
N ALA A 135 5.33 19.25 -8.87
CA ALA A 135 6.60 19.48 -9.55
C ALA A 135 6.79 20.99 -9.73
N ALA A 136 7.89 21.54 -9.20
CA ALA A 136 8.24 22.92 -9.46
C ALA A 136 8.46 23.08 -10.98
N PRO A 137 7.95 24.15 -11.61
CA PRO A 137 8.20 24.39 -13.02
C PRO A 137 9.71 24.42 -13.27
N ALA A 138 10.17 23.64 -14.25
CA ALA A 138 11.58 23.61 -14.60
C ALA A 138 12.05 25.04 -14.90
N LYS A 139 13.02 25.54 -14.12
CA LYS A 139 13.66 26.83 -14.42
C LYS A 139 14.32 26.68 -15.80
N LYS A 140 13.75 27.32 -16.82
CA LYS A 140 14.39 27.46 -18.12
C LYS A 140 15.73 28.16 -17.89
N LYS A 141 16.83 27.49 -18.25
CA LYS A 141 18.15 28.11 -18.35
C LYS A 141 18.25 28.85 -19.68
#